data_AF-A0A4Y9SZX0-F1
#
_entry.id   AF-A0A4Y9SZX0-F1
#
_cell.length_a   1.000
_cell.length_b   1.000
_cell.length_c   1.000
_cell.angle_alpha   90.00
_cell.angle_beta   90.00
_cell.angle_gamma   90.00
#
_symmetry.space_group_name_H-M   'P 1'
#
loop_
_entity.id
_entity.type
_entity.pdbx_description
1 polymer ?
#
loop_
_entity_poly.entity_id
_entity_poly.type
_entity_poly.pdbx_seq_one_letter_code
_entity_poly.pdbx_strand_id
1 'polypeptide(L)'
;MPNQGTNRYIVHATGDGTALAEFIAGLPSQPAIRLVEVIGPHDRPHTAVIETDAATALQLQENFRHSNKLMIEPDRPLSLFQ
;
A
#
# COMPACT_ATOMS: atom_id res chain seq x y z
N MET A 1 -7.00 4.67 22.18
CA MET A 1 -5.68 5.32 21.98
C MET A 1 -5.46 5.42 20.47
N PRO A 2 -5.23 6.59 19.88
CA PRO A 2 -4.78 6.63 18.49
C PRO A 2 -3.41 5.94 18.41
N ASN A 3 -3.23 5.01 17.46
CA ASN A 3 -2.01 4.24 17.27
C ASN A 3 -0.86 5.20 16.86
N GLN A 4 -0.07 5.69 17.81
CA GLN A 4 0.89 6.80 17.64
C GLN A 4 2.11 6.49 16.73
N GLY A 5 2.11 5.36 15.99
CA GLY A 5 3.25 4.94 15.16
C GLY A 5 2.92 4.54 13.72
N THR A 6 1.63 4.44 13.34
CA THR A 6 1.23 3.99 11.99
C THR A 6 0.58 5.12 11.20
N ASN A 7 0.89 5.21 9.91
CA ASN A 7 0.30 6.16 8.98
C ASN A 7 -0.37 5.42 7.81
N ARG A 8 -1.21 6.12 7.04
CA ARG A 8 -1.82 5.57 5.83
C ARG A 8 -0.91 5.72 4.62
N TYR A 9 -0.90 4.67 3.81
CA TYR A 9 -0.16 4.59 2.56
C TYR A 9 -1.07 4.01 1.48
N ILE A 10 -0.88 4.51 0.27
CA ILE A 10 -1.55 4.03 -0.93
C ILE A 10 -0.56 3.15 -1.67
N VAL A 11 -0.96 1.92 -1.98
CA VAL A 11 -0.23 0.99 -2.84
C VAL A 11 -0.93 0.90 -4.17
N HIS A 12 -0.21 1.19 -5.25
CA HIS A 12 -0.74 1.17 -6.62
C HIS A 12 -0.15 0.02 -7.42
N ALA A 13 -0.97 -0.65 -8.21
CA ALA A 13 -0.49 -1.51 -9.29
C ALA A 13 -0.04 -0.65 -10.48
N THR A 14 1.12 -0.94 -11.06
CA THR A 14 1.60 -0.28 -12.29
C THR A 14 1.16 -1.00 -13.57
N GLY A 15 0.56 -2.20 -13.43
CA GLY A 15 0.10 -3.06 -14.53
C GLY A 15 -1.29 -3.62 -14.30
N ASP A 16 -1.50 -4.90 -14.59
CA ASP A 16 -2.82 -5.56 -14.64
C ASP A 16 -3.47 -5.87 -13.27
N GLY A 17 -2.87 -5.44 -12.16
CA GLY A 17 -3.38 -5.66 -10.81
C GLY A 17 -2.98 -7.00 -10.16
N THR A 18 -2.37 -7.94 -10.89
CA THR A 18 -2.02 -9.28 -10.37
C THR A 18 -1.07 -9.19 -9.18
N ALA A 19 -0.02 -8.37 -9.28
CA ALA A 19 0.95 -8.19 -8.21
C ALA A 19 0.33 -7.58 -6.95
N LEU A 20 -0.70 -6.74 -7.10
CA LEU A 20 -1.40 -6.14 -5.96
C LEU A 20 -2.33 -7.16 -5.30
N ALA A 21 -3.01 -7.99 -6.07
CA ALA A 21 -3.78 -9.11 -5.53
C ALA A 21 -2.89 -10.08 -4.72
N GLU A 22 -1.72 -10.45 -5.24
CA GLU A 22 -0.74 -11.28 -4.53
C GLU A 22 -0.24 -10.62 -3.24
N PHE A 23 0.08 -9.32 -3.29
CA PHE A 23 0.48 -8.56 -2.11
C PHE A 23 -0.61 -8.57 -1.03
N ILE A 24 -1.87 -8.29 -1.40
CA ILE A 24 -3.02 -8.28 -0.48
C ILE A 24 -3.22 -9.67 0.13
N ALA A 25 -3.15 -10.73 -0.68
CA ALA A 25 -3.30 -12.11 -0.21
C ALA A 25 -2.20 -12.52 0.79
N GLY A 26 -1.03 -11.88 0.74
CA GLY A 26 0.08 -12.09 1.68
C GLY A 26 0.00 -11.29 2.99
N LEU A 27 -0.91 -10.31 3.11
CA LEU A 27 -1.03 -9.47 4.31
C LEU A 27 -1.39 -10.21 5.61
N PRO A 28 -2.19 -11.31 5.60
CA PRO A 28 -2.45 -12.07 6.83
C PRO A 28 -1.19 -12.59 7.55
N SER A 29 -0.08 -12.75 6.82
CA SER A 29 1.22 -13.17 7.37
C SER A 29 2.08 -11.99 7.84
N GLN A 30 1.61 -10.74 7.70
CA GLN A 30 2.36 -9.51 7.98
C GLN A 30 1.62 -8.65 9.01
N PRO A 31 1.70 -8.96 10.32
CA PRO A 31 0.91 -8.30 11.35
C PRO A 31 1.22 -6.80 11.53
N ALA A 32 2.35 -6.32 10.99
CA ALA A 32 2.72 -4.91 10.98
C ALA A 32 1.97 -4.07 9.93
N ILE A 33 1.20 -4.71 9.05
CA ILE A 33 0.46 -4.05 7.97
C ILE A 33 -1.02 -4.37 8.12
N ARG A 34 -1.85 -3.32 8.16
CA ARG A 34 -3.31 -3.46 8.18
C ARG A 34 -3.88 -2.99 6.86
N LEU A 35 -4.63 -3.85 6.18
CA LEU A 35 -5.43 -3.45 5.02
C LEU A 35 -6.59 -2.56 5.48
N VAL A 36 -6.75 -1.42 4.84
CA VAL A 36 -7.82 -0.43 5.12
C VAL A 36 -8.90 -0.50 4.05
N GLU A 37 -8.50 -0.45 2.79
CA GLU A 37 -9.41 -0.37 1.64
C GLU A 37 -8.76 -0.97 0.40
N VAL A 38 -9.59 -1.49 -0.52
CA VAL A 38 -9.17 -1.96 -1.84
C VAL A 38 -10.09 -1.33 -2.89
N ILE A 39 -9.49 -0.78 -3.94
CA ILE A 39 -10.19 -0.07 -5.01
C ILE A 39 -9.87 -0.75 -6.35
N GLY A 40 -10.94 -1.06 -7.09
CA GLY A 40 -10.89 -1.75 -8.38
C GLY A 40 -11.65 -3.07 -8.38
N PRO A 41 -11.62 -3.81 -9.51
CA PRO A 41 -12.17 -5.16 -9.60
C PRO A 41 -11.58 -6.10 -8.55
N HIS A 42 -12.40 -7.03 -8.05
CA HIS A 42 -11.98 -7.97 -7.00
C HIS A 42 -10.82 -8.89 -7.43
N ASP A 43 -10.75 -9.27 -8.71
CA ASP A 43 -9.68 -10.09 -9.28
C ASP A 43 -8.44 -9.29 -9.69
N ARG A 44 -8.61 -7.98 -9.92
CA ARG A 44 -7.59 -7.08 -10.48
C ARG A 44 -7.65 -5.72 -9.79
N PRO A 45 -7.32 -5.65 -8.48
CA PRO A 45 -7.30 -4.39 -7.76
C PRO A 45 -6.24 -3.46 -8.37
N HIS A 46 -6.57 -2.18 -8.48
CA HIS A 46 -5.63 -1.16 -8.97
C HIS A 46 -4.95 -0.44 -7.81
N THR A 47 -5.65 -0.29 -6.70
CA THR A 47 -5.18 0.46 -5.53
C THR A 47 -5.58 -0.25 -4.23
N ALA A 48 -4.70 -0.21 -3.24
CA ALA A 48 -5.00 -0.60 -1.87
C ALA A 48 -4.53 0.49 -0.91
N VAL A 49 -5.32 0.75 0.13
CA VAL A 49 -4.92 1.61 1.25
C VAL A 49 -4.53 0.72 2.40
N ILE A 50 -3.34 0.95 2.95
CA ILE A 50 -2.82 0.21 4.11
C ILE A 50 -2.45 1.18 5.23
N GLU A 51 -2.46 0.70 6.46
CA GLU A 51 -1.86 1.35 7.61
C GLU A 51 -0.65 0.55 8.08
N THR A 52 0.49 1.22 8.23
CA THR A 52 1.73 0.62 8.75
C THR A 52 2.67 1.70 9.27
N ASP A 53 3.76 1.32 9.94
CA ASP A 53 4.79 2.26 10.38
C ASP A 53 5.72 2.69 9.24
N ALA A 54 6.44 3.79 9.45
CA ALA A 54 7.30 4.37 8.42
C ALA A 54 8.47 3.46 8.01
N ALA A 55 8.96 2.60 8.91
CA ALA A 55 10.06 1.69 8.61
C ALA A 55 9.60 0.57 7.68
N THR A 56 8.42 0.01 7.93
CA THR A 56 7.77 -0.99 7.09
C THR A 56 7.40 -0.42 5.73
N ALA A 57 6.87 0.81 5.68
CA ALA A 57 6.60 1.49 4.41
C ALA A 57 7.87 1.70 3.57
N LEU A 58 9.00 2.06 4.20
CA LEU A 58 10.28 2.19 3.50
C LEU A 58 10.78 0.85 2.96
N GLN A 59 10.65 -0.23 3.73
CA GLN A 59 10.98 -1.58 3.25
C GLN A 59 10.12 -2.00 2.05
N LEU A 60 8.81 -1.73 2.08
CA LEU A 60 7.92 -1.98 0.95
C LEU A 60 8.35 -1.17 -0.28
N GLN A 61 8.69 0.12 -0.09
CA GLN A 61 9.15 0.97 -1.17
C GLN A 61 10.40 0.41 -1.85
N GLU A 62 11.40 -0.01 -1.08
CA GLU A 62 12.62 -0.61 -1.63
C GLU A 62 12.34 -1.94 -2.33
N ASN A 63 11.49 -2.81 -1.75
CA ASN A 63 11.08 -4.07 -2.38
C ASN A 63 10.36 -3.82 -3.72
N PHE A 64 9.49 -2.82 -3.77
CA PHE A 64 8.70 -2.49 -4.96
C PHE A 64 9.56 -1.93 -6.09
N ARG A 65 10.60 -1.13 -5.77
CA ARG A 65 11.57 -0.61 -6.75
C ARG A 65 12.25 -1.69 -7.58
N HIS A 66 12.47 -2.88 -7.03
CA HIS A 66 13.11 -3.97 -7.76
C HIS A 66 12.18 -4.65 -8.77
N SER A 67 10.87 -4.67 -8.48
CA SER A 67 9.88 -5.35 -9.33
C SER A 67 9.25 -4.44 -10.39
N ASN A 68 9.19 -3.12 -10.14
CA ASN A 68 8.44 -2.13 -10.94
C ASN A 68 6.95 -2.47 -11.16
N LYS A 69 6.38 -3.41 -10.39
CA LYS A 69 4.96 -3.83 -10.50
C LYS A 69 4.03 -3.11 -9.53
N LEU A 70 4.60 -2.59 -8.44
CA LEU A 70 3.89 -1.90 -7.39
C LEU A 70 4.59 -0.57 -7.10
N MET A 71 3.83 0.39 -6.60
CA MET A 71 4.33 1.63 -6.02
C MET A 71 3.66 1.84 -4.68
N ILE A 72 4.33 2.53 -3.77
CA ILE A 72 3.77 2.94 -2.48
C ILE A 72 4.05 4.43 -2.25
N GLU A 73 3.04 5.14 -1.75
CA GLU A 73 3.17 6.54 -1.38
C GLU A 73 2.36 6.85 -0.11
N PRO A 74 2.73 7.87 0.68
CA PRO A 74 1.91 8.32 1.80
C PRO A 74 0.53 8.81 1.33
N ASP A 75 -0.53 8.39 2.02
CA ASP A 75 -1.89 8.90 1.80
C ASP A 75 -1.99 10.31 2.41
N ARG A 76 -1.65 11.32 1.60
CA ARG A 76 -1.70 12.73 1.99
C ARG A 76 -2.76 13.45 1.17
N PRO A 77 -3.47 14.42 1.78
CA PRO A 77 -4.37 15.27 1.02
C PRO A 77 -3.61 15.96 -0.11
N LEU A 78 -4.26 16.06 -1.28
CA LEU A 78 -3.75 16.82 -2.41
C LEU A 78 -3.56 18.29 -1.98
N SER A 79 -2.31 18.76 -1.94
CA SER A 79 -2.03 20.18 -1.75
C SER A 79 -2.40 20.93 -3.03
N LEU A 80 -3.56 21.56 -3.04
CA LEU A 80 -4.09 22.26 -4.22
C LEU A 80 -3.54 23.68 -4.43
N PHE A 81 -2.67 24.20 -3.55
CA PHE A 81 -2.21 25.59 -3.64
C PHE A 81 -0.79 25.77 -3.08
N GLN A 82 0.11 26.33 -3.90
CA GLN A 82 1.23 27.17 -3.48
C GLN A 82 1.23 28.43 -4.34
#